data_AF-A0A963LXK7-F1
#
_entry.id   AF-A0A963LXK7-F1
#
_cell.length_a   1.000
_cell.length_b   1.000
_cell.length_c   1.000
_cell.angle_alpha   90.00
_cell.angle_beta   90.00
_cell.angle_gamma   90.00
#
_symmetry.space_group_name_H-M   'P 1'
#
loop_
_entity.id
_entity.type
_entity.pdbx_description
1 polymer ?
#
loop_
_entity_poly.entity_id
_entity_poly.type
_entity_poly.pdbx_seq_one_letter_code
_entity_poly.pdbx_strand_id
1 'polypeptide(L)'
;AWQLTYGRPSYVTMWSIFMACRTDAELLQHLAVERENLRLRMAGGFLHAFPELAGRPEQENFANLVFSALRGMGVQEMFQPPASLCAGQRAELVDLLVLRCERALASRSGARTSASPSASATAPVRRARRSPVA
;
A
#
# COMPACT_ATOMS: atom_id res chain seq x y z
N ALA A 1 -2.94 -12.47 -3.29
CA ALA A 1 -1.54 -12.37 -3.76
C ALA A 1 -0.77 -13.69 -3.63
N TRP A 2 -0.62 -14.27 -2.42
CA TRP A 2 0.17 -15.50 -2.22
C TRP A 2 -0.30 -16.68 -3.09
N GLN A 3 -1.54 -17.13 -2.94
CA GLN A 3 -2.08 -18.27 -3.69
C GLN A 3 -2.11 -18.07 -5.22
N LEU A 4 -2.25 -16.83 -5.68
CA LEU A 4 -2.42 -16.50 -7.09
C LEU A 4 -1.09 -16.33 -7.84
N THR A 5 -0.04 -15.92 -7.13
CA THR A 5 1.24 -15.53 -7.74
C THR A 5 2.42 -16.19 -7.04
N TYR A 6 2.66 -15.87 -5.77
CA TYR A 6 3.94 -16.13 -5.10
C TYR A 6 4.13 -17.54 -4.57
N GLY A 7 3.05 -18.21 -4.15
CA GLY A 7 3.06 -19.57 -3.61
C GLY A 7 2.78 -20.64 -4.65
N ARG A 8 2.76 -20.30 -5.95
CA ARG A 8 2.48 -21.26 -7.03
C ARG A 8 3.77 -21.95 -7.47
N PRO A 9 3.72 -23.24 -7.87
CA PRO A 9 4.89 -23.93 -8.43
C PRO A 9 5.48 -23.20 -9.65
N SER A 10 4.62 -22.57 -10.47
CA SER A 10 5.05 -21.77 -11.63
C SER A 10 5.94 -20.59 -11.25
N TYR A 11 5.81 -20.07 -10.03
CA TYR A 11 6.65 -18.99 -9.52
C TYR A 11 8.10 -19.45 -9.31
N VAL A 12 8.26 -20.64 -8.70
CA VAL A 12 9.55 -21.28 -8.49
C VAL A 12 10.22 -21.56 -9.84
N THR A 13 9.48 -22.15 -10.79
CA THR A 13 9.97 -22.43 -12.15
C THR A 13 10.47 -21.17 -12.86
N MET A 14 9.68 -20.08 -12.84
CA MET A 14 10.08 -18.81 -13.45
C MET A 14 11.40 -18.31 -12.87
N TRP A 15 11.54 -18.33 -11.55
CA TRP A 15 12.74 -17.83 -10.92
C TRP A 15 13.97 -18.72 -11.15
N SER A 16 13.80 -20.04 -11.25
CA SER A 16 14.88 -20.94 -11.65
C SER A 16 15.39 -20.62 -13.06
N ILE A 17 14.49 -20.34 -14.01
CA ILE A 17 14.83 -19.90 -15.37
C ILE A 17 15.54 -18.54 -15.33
N PHE A 18 15.02 -17.58 -14.55
CA PHE A 18 15.64 -16.27 -14.40
C PHE A 18 17.09 -16.37 -13.91
N MET A 19 17.34 -17.20 -12.89
CA MET A 19 18.70 -17.40 -12.36
C MET A 19 19.62 -18.06 -13.39
N ALA A 20 19.11 -19.00 -14.19
CA ALA A 20 19.86 -19.66 -15.24
C ALA A 20 20.23 -18.72 -16.41
N CYS A 21 19.34 -17.79 -16.77
CA CYS A 21 19.53 -16.88 -17.90
C CYS A 21 20.09 -15.49 -17.51
N ARG A 22 20.66 -15.36 -16.30
CA ARG A 22 21.07 -14.06 -15.72
C ARG A 22 22.23 -13.35 -16.45
N THR A 23 22.79 -13.97 -17.49
CA THR A 23 23.86 -13.41 -18.33
C THR A 23 23.34 -12.78 -19.62
N ASP A 24 22.06 -12.95 -19.96
CA ASP A 24 21.45 -12.36 -21.15
C ASP A 24 20.83 -10.99 -20.82
N ALA A 25 21.49 -9.92 -21.28
CA ALA A 25 21.08 -8.55 -20.98
C ALA A 25 19.74 -8.17 -21.63
N GLU A 26 19.44 -8.68 -22.82
CA GLU A 26 18.20 -8.36 -23.55
C GLU A 26 17.00 -9.02 -22.85
N LEU A 27 17.14 -10.29 -22.47
CA LEU A 27 16.14 -10.98 -21.69
C LEU A 27 15.90 -10.33 -20.32
N LEU A 28 16.96 -9.92 -19.62
CA LEU A 28 16.85 -9.22 -18.34
C LEU A 28 16.09 -7.89 -18.47
N GLN A 29 16.33 -7.14 -19.55
CA GLN A 29 15.62 -5.89 -19.80
C GLN A 29 14.14 -6.13 -20.07
N HIS A 30 13.79 -7.13 -20.88
CA HIS A 30 12.40 -7.50 -21.13
C HIS A 30 11.68 -7.91 -19.84
N LEU A 31 12.31 -8.75 -19.01
CA LEU A 31 11.76 -9.18 -17.73
C LEU A 31 11.62 -8.03 -16.72
N ALA A 32 12.52 -7.03 -16.76
CA ALA A 32 12.41 -5.84 -15.92
C ALA A 32 11.16 -5.01 -16.25
N VAL A 33 10.86 -4.84 -17.55
CA VAL A 33 9.65 -4.14 -18.01
C VAL A 33 8.39 -4.87 -17.58
N GLU A 34 8.32 -6.19 -17.80
CA GLU A 34 7.15 -6.99 -17.39
C GLU A 34 6.94 -6.98 -15.87
N ARG A 35 8.04 -7.03 -15.11
CA ARG A 35 8.00 -6.92 -13.66
C ARG A 35 7.49 -5.56 -13.20
N GLU A 36 7.86 -4.47 -13.87
CA GLU A 36 7.37 -3.13 -13.53
C GLU A 36 5.87 -2.98 -13.85
N ASN A 37 5.43 -3.50 -14.99
CA ASN A 37 4.00 -3.58 -15.34
C ASN A 37 3.20 -4.36 -14.28
N LEU A 38 3.74 -5.49 -13.83
CA LEU A 38 3.13 -6.27 -12.75
C LEU A 38 3.10 -5.47 -11.44
N ARG A 39 4.18 -4.78 -11.08
CA ARG A 39 4.26 -3.96 -9.86
C ARG A 39 3.16 -2.90 -9.84
N LEU A 40 2.98 -2.17 -10.93
CA LEU A 40 1.94 -1.13 -11.05
C LEU A 40 0.53 -1.71 -10.89
N ARG A 41 0.21 -2.80 -11.59
CA ARG A 41 -1.09 -3.48 -11.46
C ARG A 41 -1.36 -3.94 -10.04
N MET A 42 -0.37 -4.54 -9.40
CA MET A 42 -0.54 -5.02 -8.03
C MET A 42 -0.62 -3.89 -7.01
N ALA A 43 0.12 -2.80 -7.18
CA ALA A 43 0.02 -1.62 -6.32
C ALA A 43 -1.40 -1.02 -6.37
N GLY A 44 -1.99 -0.90 -7.56
CA GLY A 44 -3.38 -0.51 -7.72
C GLY A 44 -4.36 -1.47 -7.01
N GLY A 45 -4.18 -2.78 -7.22
CA GLY A 45 -4.98 -3.80 -6.54
C GLY A 45 -4.83 -3.78 -5.01
N PHE A 46 -3.64 -3.46 -4.50
CA PHE A 46 -3.38 -3.34 -3.07
C PHE A 46 -4.15 -2.18 -2.44
N LEU A 47 -4.09 -1.00 -3.04
CA LEU A 47 -4.82 0.17 -2.54
C LEU A 47 -6.34 0.02 -2.68
N HIS A 48 -6.80 -0.77 -3.65
CA HIS A 48 -8.21 -1.15 -3.74
C HIS A 48 -8.64 -2.10 -2.63
N ALA A 49 -7.78 -3.06 -2.24
CA ALA A 49 -8.06 -4.00 -1.15
C ALA A 49 -7.92 -3.37 0.24
N PHE A 50 -7.05 -2.36 0.38
CA PHE A 50 -6.79 -1.63 1.63
C PHE A 50 -7.02 -0.13 1.41
N PRO A 51 -8.27 0.29 1.16
CA PRO A 51 -8.59 1.71 0.94
C PRO A 51 -8.25 2.57 2.15
N GLU A 52 -8.06 1.97 3.32
CA GLU A 52 -7.65 2.65 4.54
C GLU A 52 -6.24 3.24 4.47
N LEU A 53 -5.38 2.63 3.66
CA LEU A 53 -3.99 3.04 3.48
C LEU A 53 -3.85 4.09 2.38
N ALA A 54 -4.91 4.32 1.59
CA ALA A 54 -4.91 5.27 0.48
C ALA A 54 -4.83 6.73 0.95
N GLY A 55 -4.22 7.58 0.11
CA GLY A 55 -4.01 9.01 0.36
C GLY A 55 -2.82 9.33 1.26
N ARG A 56 -1.96 8.35 1.57
CA ARG A 56 -0.78 8.56 2.43
C ARG A 56 0.51 8.64 1.63
N PRO A 57 1.50 9.46 2.04
CA PRO A 57 2.76 9.60 1.32
C PRO A 57 3.51 8.26 1.19
N GLU A 58 3.44 7.40 2.22
CA GLU A 58 4.17 6.13 2.23
C GLU A 58 3.37 4.93 1.72
N GLN A 59 2.17 5.14 1.16
CA GLN A 59 1.26 4.05 0.78
C GLN A 59 1.90 3.06 -0.22
N GLU A 60 2.60 3.60 -1.23
CA GLU A 60 3.25 2.79 -2.26
C GLU A 60 4.49 2.09 -1.73
N ASN A 61 5.25 2.76 -0.86
CA ASN A 61 6.42 2.17 -0.21
C ASN A 61 6.03 0.97 0.64
N PHE A 62 4.93 1.08 1.38
CA PHE A 62 4.42 -0.03 2.19
C PHE A 62 3.89 -1.17 1.33
N ALA A 63 3.15 -0.89 0.25
CA ALA A 63 2.73 -1.93 -0.70
C ALA A 63 3.95 -2.65 -1.31
N ASN A 64 4.98 -1.90 -1.71
CA ASN A 64 6.22 -2.46 -2.25
C ASN A 64 6.98 -3.32 -1.21
N LEU A 65 6.95 -2.95 0.07
CA LEU A 65 7.51 -3.76 1.16
C LEU A 65 6.79 -5.10 1.28
N VAL A 66 5.46 -5.09 1.32
CA VAL A 66 4.62 -6.30 1.39
C VAL A 66 4.91 -7.23 0.20
N PHE A 67 4.97 -6.69 -1.02
CA PHE A 67 5.29 -7.49 -2.21
C PHE A 67 6.73 -8.00 -2.24
N SER A 68 7.66 -7.27 -1.65
CA SER A 68 9.05 -7.72 -1.53
C SER A 68 9.18 -8.86 -0.53
N ALA A 69 8.46 -8.80 0.60
CA ALA A 69 8.37 -9.92 1.54
C ALA A 69 7.77 -11.17 0.89
N LEU A 70 6.64 -11.02 0.17
CA LEU A 70 6.00 -12.13 -0.57
C LEU A 70 6.92 -12.72 -1.65
N ARG A 71 7.64 -11.87 -2.39
CA ARG A 71 8.65 -12.31 -3.37
C ARG A 71 9.77 -13.09 -2.70
N GLY A 72 10.31 -12.60 -1.59
CA GLY A 72 11.35 -13.27 -0.81
C GLY A 72 10.91 -14.66 -0.36
N MET A 73 9.72 -14.76 0.24
CA MET A 73 9.13 -16.05 0.61
C MET A 73 8.95 -16.98 -0.60
N GLY A 74 8.46 -16.48 -1.73
CA GLY A 74 8.30 -17.29 -2.95
C GLY A 74 9.61 -17.77 -3.57
N VAL A 75 10.71 -17.01 -3.41
CA VAL A 75 12.06 -17.45 -3.80
C VAL A 75 12.60 -18.50 -2.82
N GLN A 76 12.31 -18.35 -1.52
CA GLN A 76 12.71 -19.33 -0.50
C GLN A 76 12.13 -20.72 -0.76
N GLU A 77 10.95 -20.83 -1.38
CA GLU A 77 10.34 -22.11 -1.76
C GLU A 77 11.25 -23.00 -2.65
N MET A 78 12.22 -22.43 -3.37
CA MET A 78 13.25 -23.21 -4.09
C MET A 78 14.05 -24.15 -3.20
N PHE A 79 14.22 -23.76 -1.94
CA PHE A 79 15.01 -24.48 -0.95
C PHE A 79 14.16 -25.38 -0.06
N GLN A 80 12.88 -25.57 -0.40
CA GLN A 80 11.94 -26.43 0.32
C GLN A 80 11.94 -26.18 1.83
N PRO A 81 11.70 -24.92 2.27
CA PRO A 81 11.71 -24.57 3.68
C PRO A 81 10.62 -25.35 4.43
N PRO A 82 10.76 -25.57 5.74
CA PRO A 82 9.70 -26.15 6.55
C PRO A 82 8.40 -25.36 6.39
N ALA A 83 7.27 -26.05 6.19
CA ALA A 83 5.98 -25.41 5.98
C ALA A 83 5.58 -24.43 7.11
N SER A 84 6.04 -24.71 8.34
CA SER A 84 5.85 -23.86 9.52
C SER A 84 6.57 -22.50 9.40
N LEU A 85 7.74 -22.45 8.78
CA LEU A 85 8.50 -21.22 8.55
C LEU A 85 7.72 -20.28 7.63
N CYS A 86 7.30 -20.78 6.46
CA CYS A 86 6.54 -19.99 5.49
C CYS A 86 5.18 -19.56 6.04
N ALA A 87 4.50 -20.41 6.82
CA ALA A 87 3.25 -20.04 7.48
C ALA A 87 3.46 -18.93 8.52
N GLY A 88 4.50 -19.04 9.35
CA GLY A 88 4.85 -18.04 10.36
C GLY A 88 5.17 -16.67 9.77
N GLN A 89 6.02 -16.61 8.74
CA GLN A 89 6.36 -15.34 8.07
C GLN A 89 5.13 -14.66 7.44
N ARG A 90 4.19 -15.44 6.90
CA ARG A 90 2.93 -14.87 6.38
C ARG A 90 2.03 -14.35 7.49
N ALA A 91 1.97 -15.02 8.63
CA ALA A 91 1.20 -14.55 9.79
C ALA A 91 1.74 -13.20 10.29
N GLU A 92 3.06 -13.10 10.49
CA GLU A 92 3.72 -11.84 10.87
C GLU A 92 3.46 -10.71 9.87
N LEU A 93 3.46 -11.02 8.56
CA LEU A 93 3.13 -10.03 7.53
C LEU A 93 1.67 -9.58 7.59
N VAL A 94 0.75 -10.47 7.96
CA VAL A 94 -0.67 -10.12 8.18
C VAL A 94 -0.81 -9.20 9.39
N ASP A 95 -0.15 -9.51 10.50
CA ASP A 95 -0.21 -8.67 11.71
C ASP A 95 0.35 -7.27 11.45
N LEU A 96 1.43 -7.18 10.68
CA LEU A 96 1.98 -5.89 10.23
C LEU A 96 0.99 -5.09 9.36
N LEU A 97 0.28 -5.76 8.44
CA LEU A 97 -0.76 -5.15 7.61
C LEU A 97 -1.89 -4.59 8.48
N VAL A 98 -2.41 -5.41 9.40
CA VAL A 98 -3.49 -5.03 10.32
C VAL A 98 -3.08 -3.82 11.16
N LEU A 99 -1.90 -3.87 11.79
CA LEU A 99 -1.37 -2.77 12.59
C LEU A 99 -1.26 -1.47 11.78
N ARG A 100 -0.83 -1.55 10.51
CA ARG A 100 -0.71 -0.37 9.65
C ARG A 100 -2.07 0.21 9.29
N CYS A 101 -3.07 -0.64 9.04
CA CYS A 101 -4.46 -0.24 8.76
C CYS A 101 -5.12 0.41 9.98
N GLU A 102 -4.95 -0.16 11.18
CA GLU A 102 -5.49 0.40 12.43
C GLU A 102 -4.92 1.79 12.70
N ARG A 103 -3.61 1.96 12.57
CA ARG A 103 -2.96 3.28 12.64
C ARG A 103 -3.47 4.25 11.56
N ALA A 104 -3.94 3.73 10.42
CA ALA A 104 -4.56 4.50 9.35
C ALA A 104 -5.94 5.03 9.65
N LEU A 105 -6.74 4.22 10.31
CA LEU A 105 -8.06 4.58 10.76
C LEU A 105 -7.97 5.55 11.94
N ALA A 106 -7.11 5.27 12.92
CA ALA A 106 -6.93 6.12 14.10
C ALA A 106 -6.51 7.56 13.75
N SER A 107 -5.55 7.73 12.83
CA SER A 107 -5.11 9.07 12.42
C SER A 107 -6.22 9.87 11.73
N ARG A 108 -7.09 9.20 10.96
CA ARG A 108 -8.22 9.85 10.27
C ARG A 108 -9.35 10.22 11.21
N SER A 109 -9.63 9.41 12.23
CA SER A 109 -10.58 9.78 13.29
C SER A 109 -10.11 11.00 14.07
N GLY A 110 -8.84 11.04 14.48
CA GLY A 110 -8.28 12.18 15.23
C GLY A 110 -8.30 13.51 14.46
N ALA A 111 -8.06 13.47 13.15
CA ALA A 111 -8.13 14.66 12.28
C ALA A 111 -9.58 15.20 12.12
N ARG A 112 -10.58 14.31 12.13
CA ARG A 112 -12.00 14.71 12.06
C ARG A 112 -12.50 15.38 13.34
N THR A 113 -12.04 14.94 14.52
CA THR A 113 -12.44 15.56 15.80
C THR A 113 -11.81 16.93 16.02
N SER A 114 -10.63 17.22 15.45
CA SER A 114 -10.02 18.55 15.50
C SER A 114 -10.67 19.59 14.58
N ALA A 115 -11.46 19.15 13.61
CA ALA A 115 -12.18 20.02 12.67
C ALA A 115 -13.61 20.31 13.18
N SER A 116 -13.72 20.92 14.36
CA SER A 116 -14.99 21.53 14.81
C SER A 116 -15.03 22.99 14.31
N PRO A 117 -16.16 23.47 13.75
CA PRO A 117 -16.20 24.71 13.00
C PRO A 117 -16.09 25.91 13.94
N SER A 118 -15.16 26.81 13.63
CA SER A 118 -15.14 28.15 14.20
C SER A 118 -16.40 28.91 13.76
N ALA A 119 -17.46 28.79 14.55
CA ALA A 119 -18.59 29.70 14.51
C ALA A 119 -18.18 31.00 15.23
N SER A 120 -17.71 31.98 14.49
CA SER A 120 -17.42 33.34 14.96
C SER A 120 -17.36 34.26 13.74
N ALA A 121 -18.10 35.35 13.59
CA ALA A 121 -19.18 35.94 14.36
C ALA A 121 -19.92 36.88 13.39
N THR A 122 -21.24 36.87 13.43
CA THR A 122 -22.09 37.81 12.70
C THR A 122 -21.80 39.23 13.19
N ALA A 123 -21.22 40.08 12.35
CA ALA A 123 -21.04 41.50 12.66
C ALA A 123 -22.39 42.24 12.56
N PRO A 124 -22.79 43.05 13.56
CA PRO A 124 -23.99 43.87 13.44
C PRO A 124 -23.67 45.10 12.59
N VAL A 125 -24.35 45.22 11.44
CA VAL A 125 -24.34 46.43 10.61
C VAL A 125 -25.05 47.54 11.38
N ARG A 126 -24.28 48.47 11.93
CA ARG A 126 -24.76 49.68 12.61
C ARG A 126 -25.31 50.65 11.57
N ARG A 127 -26.64 50.62 11.38
CA ARG A 127 -27.41 51.55 10.52
C ARG A 127 -27.33 52.97 11.09
N ALA A 128 -26.55 53.85 10.46
CA ALA A 128 -26.54 55.27 10.79
C ALA A 128 -27.85 55.92 10.33
N ARG A 129 -28.69 56.30 11.30
CA ARG A 129 -29.81 57.23 11.14
C ARG A 129 -29.25 58.60 10.76
N ARG A 130 -29.59 59.11 9.58
CA ARG A 130 -29.66 60.56 9.32
C ARG A 130 -31.13 60.93 9.22
N SER A 131 -31.60 61.73 10.17
CA SER A 131 -32.88 62.41 10.11
C SER A 131 -32.71 63.80 9.45
N PRO A 132 -33.79 64.38 8.91
CA PRO A 132 -33.76 65.51 8.00
C PRO A 132 -33.82 66.85 8.74
N VAL A 133 -33.25 67.92 8.18
CA VAL A 133 -33.59 69.30 8.56
C VAL A 133 -33.51 70.21 7.33
N ALA A 134 -34.65 70.88 7.12
CA ALA A 134 -34.94 72.15 6.42
C ALA A 134 -34.50 72.31 4.96
#